data_AF-A0A9E4LLQ5-F1
#
_entry.id   AF-A0A9E4LLQ5-F1
#
_cell.length_a   1.000
_cell.length_b   1.000
_cell.length_c   1.000
_cell.angle_alpha   90.00
_cell.angle_beta   90.00
_cell.angle_gamma   90.00
#
_symmetry.space_group_name_H-M   'P 1'
#
loop_
_entity.id
_entity.type
_entity.pdbx_description
1 polymer ?
#
loop_
_entity_poly.entity_id
_entity_poly.type
_entity_poly.pdbx_seq_one_letter_code
_entity_poly.pdbx_strand_id
1 'polypeptide(L)' 'MATTKTLRRRFFSLAGRLTRKARRLTLHLPQGWPWQSQFSSALARLRALPLAS' A
#
# COMPACT_ATOMS: atom_id res chain seq x y z
N MET A 1 1.44 -13.19 -14.42
CA MET A 1 2.01 -13.41 -13.07
C MET A 1 2.67 -12.12 -12.62
N ALA A 2 2.03 -11.34 -11.75
CA ALA A 2 2.67 -10.14 -11.19
C ALA A 2 3.85 -10.58 -10.32
N THR A 3 5.07 -10.30 -10.75
CA THR A 3 6.30 -10.80 -10.12
C THR A 3 6.38 -10.30 -8.67
N THR A 4 6.10 -11.20 -7.72
CA THR A 4 6.09 -10.93 -6.28
C THR A 4 7.36 -10.23 -5.79
N LYS A 5 8.51 -10.46 -6.44
CA LYS A 5 9.78 -9.78 -6.13
C LYS A 5 9.75 -8.27 -6.38
N THR A 6 9.10 -7.82 -7.45
CA THR A 6 9.01 -6.39 -7.80
C THR A 6 8.07 -5.67 -6.86
N LEU A 7 6.94 -6.32 -6.55
CA LEU A 7 5.98 -5.81 -5.57
C LEU A 7 6.61 -5.74 -4.17
N ARG A 8 7.35 -6.77 -3.74
CA ARG A 8 8.05 -6.77 -2.45
C ARG A 8 9.00 -5.60 -2.33
N ARG A 9 9.92 -5.41 -3.28
CA ARG A 9 10.92 -4.33 -3.21
C ARG A 9 10.33 -2.93 -3.27
N ARG A 10 9.27 -2.72 -4.04
CA ARG A 10 8.66 -1.40 -4.18
C ARG A 10 7.65 -1.12 -3.06
N PHE A 11 6.77 -2.06 -2.75
CA PHE A 11 5.61 -1.83 -1.87
C PHE A 11 5.83 -2.27 -0.43
N PHE A 12 6.60 -3.35 -0.20
CA PHE A 12 6.75 -3.97 1.13
C PHE A 12 8.11 -3.73 1.78
N SER A 13 9.16 -3.47 0.99
CA SER A 13 10.53 -3.21 1.47
C SER A 13 10.85 -1.73 1.61
N LEU A 14 9.92 -0.85 1.24
CA LEU A 14 10.01 0.56 1.57
C LEU A 14 10.16 0.69 3.10
N ALA A 15 11.02 1.59 3.57
CA ALA A 15 11.02 2.07 4.94
C ALA A 15 9.77 2.94 5.26
N GLY A 16 8.63 2.58 4.68
CA GLY A 16 7.33 3.20 4.89
C GLY A 16 6.72 2.59 6.14
N ARG A 17 6.73 3.35 7.22
CA ARG A 17 6.21 2.95 8.52
C ARG A 17 4.71 2.64 8.40
N LEU A 18 4.35 1.36 8.38
CA LEU A 18 2.97 0.93 8.55
C LEU A 18 2.60 1.06 10.03
N THR A 19 1.90 2.11 10.38
CA THR A 19 1.44 2.32 11.77
C THR A 19 0.04 1.77 11.95
N ARG A 20 -0.19 1.05 13.05
CA ARG A 20 -1.53 0.61 13.46
C ARG A 20 -2.01 1.52 14.57
N LYS A 21 -3.01 2.37 14.30
CA LYS A 21 -3.64 3.23 15.31
C LYS A 21 -5.03 2.70 15.66
N ALA A 22 -5.20 2.21 16.90
CA ALA A 22 -6.42 1.64 17.47
C ALA A 22 -7.05 0.49 16.64
N ARG A 23 -7.72 0.81 15.52
CA ARG A 23 -8.33 -0.13 14.56
C ARG A 23 -8.06 0.23 13.09
N ARG A 24 -7.26 1.26 12.83
CA ARG A 24 -6.93 1.74 11.48
C ARG A 24 -5.44 1.52 11.19
N LEU A 25 -5.16 0.91 10.04
CA LEU A 25 -3.82 0.85 9.48
C LEU A 25 -3.57 2.16 8.72
N THR A 26 -2.68 2.98 9.22
CA THR A 26 -2.22 4.21 8.57
C THR A 26 -0.85 3.95 7.98
N LEU A 27 -0.81 3.86 6.65
CA LEU A 27 0.43 3.77 5.91
C LEU A 27 0.95 5.18 5.63
N HIS A 28 2.07 5.53 6.24
CA HIS A 28 2.78 6.75 5.88
C HIS A 28 3.68 6.46 4.67
N LEU A 29 3.31 7.02 3.53
CA LEU A 29 4.12 6.98 2.31
C LEU A 29 5.23 8.04 2.43
N PRO A 30 6.48 7.73 2.03
CA PRO A 30 7.54 8.73 1.97
C PRO A 30 7.17 9.84 0.98
N GLN A 31 7.41 11.11 1.36
CA GLN A 31 7.13 12.24 0.48
C GLN A 31 8.09 12.22 -0.72
N GLY A 32 7.55 12.33 -1.94
CA GLY A 32 8.35 12.35 -3.19
C GLY A 32 8.67 10.97 -3.77
N TRP A 33 8.03 9.91 -3.28
CA TRP A 33 8.26 8.56 -3.78
C TRP A 33 7.55 8.32 -5.12
N PRO A 34 8.24 7.89 -6.19
CA PRO A 34 7.67 7.82 -7.55
C PRO A 34 6.54 6.80 -7.72
N TRP A 35 6.34 5.91 -6.75
CA TRP A 35 5.23 4.94 -6.74
C TRP A 35 4.10 5.29 -5.76
N GLN A 36 4.15 6.47 -5.12
CA GLN A 36 3.15 6.93 -4.13
C GLN A 36 1.72 6.94 -4.71
N SER A 37 1.58 7.45 -5.95
CA SER A 37 0.28 7.56 -6.62
C SER A 37 -0.28 6.19 -7.01
N GLN A 38 0.57 5.31 -7.55
CA GLN A 38 0.22 3.95 -7.92
C GLN A 38 -0.17 3.13 -6.69
N PHE A 39 0.56 3.30 -5.58
CA PHE A 39 0.22 2.67 -4.30
C PHE A 39 -1.14 3.15 -3.80
N SER A 40 -1.35 4.45 -3.70
CA SER A 40 -2.60 5.03 -3.19
C SER A 40 -3.80 4.58 -4.02
N SER A 41 -3.64 4.57 -5.35
CA SER A 41 -4.67 4.11 -6.29
C SER A 41 -4.99 2.63 -6.12
N ALA A 42 -3.96 1.78 -5.98
CA ALA A 42 -4.15 0.35 -5.74
C ALA A 42 -4.84 0.09 -4.38
N LEU A 43 -4.43 0.81 -3.34
CA LEU A 43 -5.05 0.72 -2.02
C LEU A 43 -6.52 1.18 -2.03
N ALA A 44 -6.84 2.26 -2.73
CA ALA A 44 -8.20 2.73 -2.89
C ALA A 44 -9.07 1.70 -3.60
N ARG A 45 -8.57 1.09 -4.68
CA ARG A 45 -9.25 -0.01 -5.39
C ARG A 45 -9.49 -1.21 -4.49
N LEU A 46 -8.49 -1.64 -3.72
CA LEU A 46 -8.63 -2.75 -2.77
C LEU A 46 -9.67 -2.45 -1.68
N ARG A 47 -9.75 -1.20 -1.20
CA ARG A 47 -10.75 -0.78 -0.21
C ARG A 47 -12.15 -0.65 -0.80
N ALA A 48 -12.26 -0.36 -2.09
CA ALA A 48 -13.52 -0.29 -2.82
C ALA A 48 -14.04 -1.68 -3.21
N LEU A 49 -13.25 -2.75 -3.04
CA LEU A 49 -13.75 -4.09 -3.23
C LEU A 49 -14.89 -4.32 -2.23
N PRO A 50 -16.09 -4.68 -2.71
CA PRO A 50 -17.16 -5.08 -1.81
C PRO A 50 -16.65 -6.29 -1.05
N LEU A 51 -16.73 -6.23 0.28
CA LEU A 51 -16.59 -7.43 1.09
C LEU A 51 -17.72 -8.34 0.62
N ALA A 52 -17.37 -9.45 -0.04
CA ALA A 52 -18.33 -10.45 -0.42
C ALA A 52 -19.05 -10.87 0.87
N SER A 53 -20.31 -10.47 0.98
CA SER A 53 -21.22 -10.77 2.09
C SER A 53 -21.59 -12.23 2.09
#